data_AF-A0A9P6NFS3-F1
#
_entry.id   AF-A0A9P6NFS3-F1
#
_cell.length_a   1.000
_cell.length_b   1.000
_cell.length_c   1.000
_cell.angle_alpha   90.00
_cell.angle_beta   90.00
_cell.angle_gamma   90.00
#
_symmetry.space_group_name_H-M   'P 1'
#
loop_
_entity.id
_entity.type
_entity.pdbx_description
1 polymer ?
#
loop_
_entity_poly.entity_id
_entity_poly.type
_entity_poly.pdbx_seq_one_letter_code
_entity_poly.pdbx_strand_id
1 'polypeptide(L)'
;FDYRPRLVKREFEQLSEETVQIFKISGINDPEKQRSILQSAKDSAKKTLEPFGWKIPSSDDGLGSRVASGSRATKATRLESDRAPTESTALSFEEKAKTSYQKLQAEALKRKKGYITFEDGENDDHLQNYMADLYNGRIPEILVVHGGNAKVRLANYKAFWKAQNEKTGCEIPQILLGGQGIEEPAVFDSVEGVASIEREKKEEMIEKPMPKEERERIAKETYKTVAAYIEKLDHVGVGVKTAPTDLVEVVKIVGLGDSRKKMLIAWAAPGALIPTKTETGTEVTSGTTFELHAKFNVNRNYPASDEILRSGIPIILTGTGLSNSRVKGLMDKEYVNEIYKDFEGFGGLKQLMDEAKPGSFFHMVKAQQLSMQEKLVASGAEKVLLELRPKKALLKAAIADPRQMTTFPFEIPTKDVEKYIIPFPGSEALDAKKDKYQKWIHEGLLPKMGDLKDSDDPEKVNALKSVLKTELKATEDEEQRVGHLFNRWKDLIKQPNFFQGCTEDPHLELIFNQNLRDVSLRELIPVSLTRLEGRPQIFKIDVNHQSNCYILSGINHEPFYNMFQHLIDWHNEKSPNRELPWKTFRYTTPTTSEPRSQG
;
A
#
# COMPACT_ATOMS: atom_id res chain seq x y z
N PHE A 1 8.95 -4.02 45.85
CA PHE A 1 9.86 -4.40 44.76
C PHE A 1 10.21 -3.14 44.00
N ASP A 2 11.46 -2.73 44.16
CA ASP A 2 12.05 -1.48 43.71
C ASP A 2 12.39 -1.61 42.21
N TYR A 3 11.60 -0.97 41.34
CA TYR A 3 11.79 -1.02 39.89
C TYR A 3 12.22 0.37 39.41
N ARG A 4 13.54 0.56 39.26
CA ARG A 4 14.12 1.75 38.65
C ARG A 4 13.87 1.76 37.13
N PRO A 5 13.48 2.89 36.53
CA PRO A 5 13.35 3.00 35.08
C PRO A 5 14.74 3.04 34.43
N ARG A 6 15.07 2.00 33.64
CA ARG A 6 16.16 2.02 32.66
C ARG A 6 15.58 2.24 31.27
N LEU A 7 15.21 3.47 30.96
CA LEU A 7 15.07 3.95 29.59
C LEU A 7 16.04 5.12 29.43
N VAL A 8 17.30 4.78 29.17
CA VAL A 8 18.35 5.74 28.82
C VAL A 8 19.13 5.14 27.65
N LYS A 9 19.20 5.88 26.53
CA LYS A 9 20.12 5.71 25.39
C LYS A 9 19.97 4.56 24.38
N ARG A 10 19.12 3.55 24.56
CA ARG A 10 19.12 2.38 23.64
C ARG A 10 18.40 2.51 22.30
N GLU A 11 17.52 3.49 22.11
CA GLU A 11 16.64 3.49 20.91
C GLU A 11 17.32 3.84 19.58
N PHE A 12 18.60 4.25 19.59
CA PHE A 12 19.36 4.54 18.37
C PHE A 12 20.60 3.63 18.17
N GLU A 13 20.86 2.67 19.07
CA GLU A 13 22.04 1.79 18.96
C GLU A 13 21.73 0.41 18.36
N GLN A 14 20.47 -0.01 18.39
CA GLN A 14 20.02 -1.30 17.86
C GLN A 14 19.26 -1.10 16.56
N LEU A 15 19.74 -1.76 15.50
CA LEU A 15 19.09 -1.81 14.21
C LEU A 15 17.74 -2.54 14.33
N SER A 16 16.74 -2.12 13.56
CA SER A 16 15.49 -2.87 13.48
C SER A 16 15.71 -4.30 13.00
N GLU A 17 14.82 -5.23 13.41
CA GLU A 17 14.92 -6.64 13.02
C GLU A 17 14.99 -6.79 11.49
N GLU A 18 14.18 -6.01 10.78
CA GLU A 18 14.16 -5.98 9.33
C GLU A 18 15.50 -5.50 8.74
N THR A 19 16.07 -4.39 9.24
CA THR A 19 17.38 -3.92 8.81
C THR A 19 18.45 -4.98 9.02
N VAL A 20 18.45 -5.64 10.20
CA VAL A 20 19.37 -6.75 10.49
C VAL A 20 19.20 -7.89 9.49
N GLN A 21 17.96 -8.26 9.17
CA GLN A 21 17.67 -9.30 8.19
C GLN A 21 18.23 -8.91 6.81
N ILE A 22 17.88 -7.72 6.30
CA ILE A 22 18.34 -7.23 4.98
C ILE A 22 19.88 -7.24 4.88
N PHE A 23 20.58 -6.80 5.93
CA PHE A 23 22.05 -6.82 5.96
C PHE A 23 22.63 -8.25 6.02
N LYS A 24 22.11 -9.11 6.91
CA LYS A 24 22.56 -10.50 7.06
C LYS A 24 22.50 -11.25 5.73
N ILE A 25 21.40 -11.06 4.99
CA ILE A 25 21.16 -11.66 3.67
C ILE A 25 22.13 -11.13 2.63
N SER A 26 22.42 -9.83 2.66
CA SER A 26 23.40 -9.20 1.76
C SER A 26 24.85 -9.64 2.07
N GLY A 27 25.05 -10.61 2.96
CA GLY A 27 26.37 -11.09 3.41
C GLY A 27 27.09 -10.10 4.32
N ILE A 28 26.36 -9.13 4.90
CA ILE A 28 26.91 -8.06 5.73
C ILE A 28 26.53 -8.36 7.18
N ASN A 29 27.33 -9.20 7.83
CA ASN A 29 27.09 -9.61 9.22
C ASN A 29 27.81 -8.74 10.25
N ASP A 30 28.77 -7.93 9.83
CA ASP A 30 29.56 -7.07 10.71
C ASP A 30 28.76 -5.81 11.12
N PRO A 31 28.41 -5.63 12.41
CA PRO A 31 27.62 -4.48 12.87
C PRO A 31 28.27 -3.12 12.60
N GLU A 32 29.61 -3.04 12.59
CA GLU A 32 30.30 -1.79 12.29
C GLU A 32 30.12 -1.40 10.82
N LYS A 33 30.31 -2.36 9.91
CA LYS A 33 30.01 -2.18 8.48
C LYS A 33 28.53 -1.85 8.24
N GLN A 34 27.59 -2.49 8.94
CA GLN A 34 26.16 -2.17 8.85
C GLN A 34 25.89 -0.71 9.24
N ARG A 35 26.42 -0.25 10.39
CA ARG A 35 26.29 1.14 10.85
C ARG A 35 26.95 2.12 9.88
N SER A 36 28.14 1.80 9.37
CA SER A 36 28.84 2.63 8.38
C SER A 36 28.02 2.78 7.09
N ILE A 37 27.38 1.71 6.62
CA ILE A 37 26.53 1.76 5.43
C ILE A 37 25.30 2.62 5.70
N LEU A 38 24.62 2.45 6.84
CA LEU A 38 23.47 3.28 7.19
C LEU A 38 23.85 4.75 7.34
N GLN A 39 25.01 5.04 7.95
CA GLN A 39 25.49 6.42 8.08
C GLN A 39 25.81 7.02 6.71
N SER A 40 26.53 6.29 5.86
CA SER A 40 26.81 6.72 4.49
C SER A 40 25.53 6.87 3.67
N ALA A 41 24.53 6.02 3.89
CA ALA A 41 23.23 6.11 3.25
C ALA A 41 22.48 7.36 3.70
N LYS A 42 22.51 7.68 5.00
CA LYS A 42 21.96 8.93 5.53
C LYS A 42 22.66 10.13 4.93
N ASP A 43 23.99 10.13 4.82
CA ASP A 43 24.73 11.25 4.25
C ASP A 43 24.46 11.41 2.74
N SER A 44 24.43 10.29 2.00
CA SER A 44 24.11 10.26 0.58
C SER A 44 22.66 10.70 0.32
N ALA A 45 21.71 10.11 1.03
CA ALA A 45 20.30 10.47 0.93
C ALA A 45 20.08 11.91 1.37
N LYS A 46 20.79 12.42 2.39
CA LYS A 46 20.74 13.84 2.74
C LYS A 46 21.16 14.69 1.55
N LYS A 47 22.31 14.41 0.93
CA LYS A 47 22.75 15.13 -0.27
C LYS A 47 21.78 15.03 -1.45
N THR A 48 21.20 13.85 -1.68
CA THR A 48 20.27 13.59 -2.78
C THR A 48 18.89 14.20 -2.54
N LEU A 49 18.42 14.21 -1.29
CA LEU A 49 17.04 14.56 -0.93
C LEU A 49 16.92 15.99 -0.36
N GLU A 50 17.98 16.59 0.19
CA GLU A 50 17.99 17.98 0.67
C GLU A 50 17.50 19.01 -0.35
N PRO A 51 17.85 18.91 -1.65
CA PRO A 51 17.34 19.84 -2.66
C PRO A 51 15.80 19.80 -2.79
N PHE A 52 15.18 18.68 -2.42
CA PHE A 52 13.73 18.48 -2.35
C PHE A 52 13.12 18.98 -1.04
N GLY A 53 13.92 19.65 -0.19
CA GLY A 53 13.50 20.09 1.13
C GLY A 53 13.40 18.96 2.15
N TRP A 54 14.05 17.84 1.88
CA TRP A 54 14.06 16.68 2.76
C TRP A 54 15.27 16.74 3.68
N LYS A 55 15.04 17.07 4.95
CA LYS A 55 16.07 16.94 5.98
C LYS A 55 15.98 15.55 6.59
N ILE A 56 17.09 14.83 6.62
CA ILE A 56 17.19 13.59 7.39
C ILE A 56 17.62 14.01 8.81
N PRO A 57 16.88 13.61 9.87
CA PRO A 57 17.29 13.90 11.24
C PRO A 57 18.73 13.44 11.46
N SER A 58 19.62 14.35 11.85
CA SER A 58 20.96 13.94 12.24
C SER A 58 20.88 13.19 13.57
N SER A 59 21.71 12.16 13.76
CA SER A 59 21.82 11.49 15.07
C SER A 59 22.24 12.46 16.18
N ASP A 60 22.84 13.60 15.81
CA ASP A 60 23.30 14.66 16.71
C ASP A 60 22.27 15.79 16.92
N ASP A 61 21.13 15.79 16.20
CA ASP A 61 20.11 16.84 16.25
C ASP A 61 19.28 16.86 17.56
N GLY A 62 19.74 16.14 18.59
CA GLY A 62 19.62 16.66 19.94
C GLY A 62 18.20 16.74 20.50
N LEU A 63 17.52 15.59 20.63
CA LEU A 63 16.67 15.37 21.81
C LEU A 63 17.50 15.03 23.07
N GLY A 64 18.83 14.89 22.93
CA GLY A 64 19.74 14.48 24.01
C GLY A 64 20.89 15.43 24.37
N SER A 65 21.03 16.63 23.78
CA SER A 65 22.27 17.43 23.91
C SER A 65 22.15 18.85 24.48
N ARG A 66 20.99 19.28 25.00
CA ARG A 66 20.87 20.58 25.72
C ARG A 66 20.89 20.52 27.25
N VAL A 67 21.39 19.42 27.83
CA VAL A 67 21.71 19.33 29.26
C VAL A 67 23.14 18.81 29.45
N ALA A 68 24.14 19.46 28.83
CA ALA A 68 25.55 19.22 29.17
C ALA A 68 26.48 20.30 28.57
N SER A 69 26.32 21.56 28.99
CA SER A 69 27.44 22.52 28.92
C SER A 69 27.39 23.45 30.13
N GLY A 70 27.66 22.87 31.29
CA GLY A 70 27.87 23.57 32.55
C GLY A 70 29.01 22.94 33.34
N SER A 71 30.19 22.77 32.72
CA SER A 71 31.39 22.35 33.45
C SER A 71 31.98 23.53 34.21
N ARG A 72 31.54 23.75 35.45
CA ARG A 72 32.40 24.26 36.52
C ARG A 72 32.10 23.51 37.80
N ALA A 73 33.07 22.67 38.18
CA ALA A 73 33.14 22.03 39.48
C ALA A 73 33.20 23.06 40.60
N THR A 74 32.38 22.94 41.65
CA THR A 74 32.84 22.66 43.03
C THR A 74 31.69 22.56 44.04
N LYS A 75 31.79 21.56 44.92
CA LYS A 75 31.27 21.42 46.31
C LYS A 75 29.75 21.58 46.58
N ALA A 76 29.17 20.42 46.91
CA ALA A 76 28.26 20.14 48.02
C ALA A 76 27.34 21.26 48.54
N THR A 77 26.02 21.10 48.35
CA THR A 77 25.08 21.05 49.49
C THR A 77 23.83 20.24 49.13
N ARG A 78 23.29 19.63 50.17
CA ARG A 78 22.08 18.80 50.27
C ARG A 78 20.82 19.68 50.26
N LEU A 79 19.69 19.08 49.86
CA LEU A 79 18.27 19.47 50.11
C LEU A 79 17.54 20.37 49.09
N GLU A 80 16.22 20.12 49.05
CA GLU A 80 15.09 20.73 48.31
C GLU A 80 14.79 20.07 46.94
N SER A 81 13.99 19.00 46.84
CA SER A 81 12.52 18.88 47.01
C SER A 81 11.70 19.92 46.25
N ASP A 82 10.81 19.42 45.39
CA ASP A 82 9.55 20.03 44.96
C ASP A 82 9.59 21.45 44.38
N ARG A 83 9.82 21.56 43.07
CA ARG A 83 9.16 22.60 42.27
C ARG A 83 8.65 22.05 40.95
N ALA A 84 7.33 22.06 40.82
CA ALA A 84 6.64 21.97 39.55
C ALA A 84 7.22 23.01 38.56
N PRO A 85 7.18 22.75 37.24
CA PRO A 85 7.63 23.72 36.26
C PRO A 85 6.91 25.04 36.49
N THR A 86 7.64 26.13 36.70
CA THR A 86 7.04 27.46 36.83
C THR A 86 6.31 27.80 35.53
N GLU A 87 5.10 28.40 35.64
CA GLU A 87 4.24 28.80 34.52
C GLU A 87 5.00 29.52 33.40
N SER A 88 6.05 30.29 33.71
CA SER A 88 6.87 30.98 32.71
C SER A 88 7.60 30.04 31.73
N THR A 89 7.92 28.81 32.13
CA THR A 89 8.64 27.82 31.30
C THR A 89 7.70 27.11 30.35
N ALA A 90 6.49 26.76 30.82
CA ALA A 90 5.41 26.22 30.02
C ALA A 90 4.88 27.27 29.01
N LEU A 91 4.71 28.52 29.44
CA LEU A 91 4.36 29.65 28.57
C LEU A 91 5.43 29.91 27.51
N SER A 92 6.73 29.80 27.83
CA SER A 92 7.80 29.96 26.83
C SER A 92 7.85 28.82 25.81
N PHE A 93 7.37 27.62 26.17
CA PHE A 93 7.28 26.46 25.28
C PHE A 93 6.04 26.56 24.39
N GLU A 94 4.90 26.98 24.93
CA GLU A 94 3.67 27.26 24.17
C GLU A 94 3.85 28.45 23.22
N GLU A 95 4.54 29.51 23.62
CA GLU A 95 4.83 30.66 22.76
C GLU A 95 5.83 30.32 21.65
N LYS A 96 6.86 29.50 21.95
CA LYS A 96 7.79 28.97 20.93
C LYS A 96 7.15 27.95 20.00
N ALA A 97 6.26 27.11 20.51
CA ALA A 97 5.45 26.19 19.71
C ALA A 97 4.47 26.98 18.83
N LYS A 98 3.82 28.03 19.35
CA LYS A 98 2.97 28.94 18.57
C LYS A 98 3.75 29.71 17.50
N THR A 99 4.94 30.22 17.79
CA THR A 99 5.77 30.93 16.79
C THR A 99 6.39 29.99 15.76
N SER A 100 6.78 28.77 16.15
CA SER A 100 7.16 27.69 15.23
C SER A 100 5.99 27.26 14.34
N TYR A 101 4.78 27.20 14.90
CA TYR A 101 3.54 26.80 14.24
C TYR A 101 2.99 27.88 13.30
N GLN A 102 3.09 29.17 13.65
CA GLN A 102 2.77 30.28 12.75
C GLN A 102 3.80 30.43 11.63
N LYS A 103 5.09 30.14 11.89
CA LYS A 103 6.10 29.96 10.84
C LYS A 103 5.78 28.76 9.94
N LEU A 104 5.36 27.64 10.51
CA LEU A 104 4.89 26.46 9.78
C LEU A 104 3.61 26.74 9.00
N GLN A 105 2.68 27.57 9.47
CA GLN A 105 1.57 28.06 8.65
C GLN A 105 2.09 28.88 7.47
N ALA A 106 3.04 29.79 7.68
CA ALA A 106 3.63 30.60 6.61
C ALA A 106 4.48 29.78 5.61
N GLU A 107 5.06 28.65 6.03
CA GLU A 107 5.88 27.75 5.20
C GLU A 107 5.09 26.59 4.58
N ALA A 108 4.10 26.01 5.27
CA ALA A 108 3.22 24.96 4.75
C ALA A 108 2.14 25.52 3.81
N LEU A 109 1.65 26.75 4.05
CA LEU A 109 0.72 27.43 3.11
C LEU A 109 1.44 28.01 1.89
N LYS A 110 2.76 28.24 1.96
CA LYS A 110 3.56 28.47 0.75
C LYS A 110 3.90 27.11 0.15
N ARG A 111 2.96 26.56 -0.62
CA ARG A 111 3.15 25.37 -1.48
C ARG A 111 4.60 25.31 -1.96
N LYS A 112 5.38 24.33 -1.51
CA LYS A 112 6.55 23.94 -2.27
C LYS A 112 6.00 23.38 -3.56
N LYS A 113 6.11 24.16 -4.63
CA LYS A 113 5.62 23.76 -5.93
C LYS A 113 6.23 22.43 -6.34
N GLY A 114 5.50 21.63 -7.11
CA GLY A 114 6.02 20.40 -7.68
C GLY A 114 5.71 19.14 -6.87
N TYR A 115 4.48 18.98 -6.38
CA TYR A 115 4.00 17.66 -5.96
C TYR A 115 3.04 17.09 -7.02
N ILE A 116 3.36 15.90 -7.53
CA ILE A 116 2.59 15.21 -8.57
C ILE A 116 2.26 13.80 -8.07
N THR A 117 1.05 13.31 -8.35
CA THR A 117 0.68 11.92 -8.05
C THR A 117 0.23 11.14 -9.27
N PHE A 118 0.52 9.84 -9.26
CA PHE A 118 0.03 8.84 -10.21
C PHE A 118 -0.79 7.80 -9.44
N GLU A 119 -2.08 7.71 -9.75
CA GLU A 119 -3.09 7.07 -8.90
C GLU A 119 -4.05 6.22 -9.75
N ASP A 120 -4.55 5.11 -9.23
CA ASP A 120 -5.53 4.25 -9.92
C ASP A 120 -6.93 4.27 -9.31
N GLY A 121 -7.21 5.25 -8.45
CA GLY A 121 -8.57 5.57 -8.03
C GLY A 121 -9.09 4.80 -6.84
N GLU A 122 -8.25 3.96 -6.21
CA GLU A 122 -8.59 3.15 -5.05
C GLU A 122 -8.88 4.00 -3.80
N ASN A 123 -9.52 3.41 -2.79
CA ASN A 123 -9.94 4.13 -1.59
C ASN A 123 -8.75 4.69 -0.79
N ASP A 124 -7.63 3.98 -0.85
CA ASP A 124 -6.36 4.34 -0.23
C ASP A 124 -5.68 5.52 -0.93
N ASP A 125 -5.84 5.69 -2.25
CA ASP A 125 -5.45 6.91 -2.97
C ASP A 125 -6.13 8.14 -2.36
N HIS A 126 -7.47 8.10 -2.25
CA HIS A 126 -8.29 9.18 -1.71
C HIS A 126 -7.98 9.42 -0.23
N LEU A 127 -7.77 8.35 0.54
CA LEU A 127 -7.41 8.44 1.95
C LEU A 127 -6.07 9.13 2.17
N GLN A 128 -5.03 8.77 1.40
CA GLN A 128 -3.75 9.47 1.47
C GLN A 128 -3.92 10.96 1.13
N ASN A 129 -4.64 11.28 0.06
CA ASN A 129 -4.87 12.68 -0.35
C ASN A 129 -5.65 13.46 0.73
N TYR A 130 -6.67 12.83 1.32
CA TYR A 130 -7.48 13.39 2.38
C TYR A 130 -6.65 13.68 3.65
N MET A 131 -5.76 12.76 4.02
CA MET A 131 -4.83 12.94 5.14
C MET A 131 -3.79 14.03 4.87
N ALA A 132 -3.22 14.06 3.65
CA ALA A 132 -2.25 15.05 3.25
C ALA A 132 -2.79 16.48 3.36
N ASP A 133 -4.03 16.70 2.91
CA ASP A 133 -4.71 17.99 3.05
C ASP A 133 -4.99 18.32 4.52
N LEU A 134 -5.62 17.41 5.27
CA LEU A 134 -6.03 17.68 6.65
C LEU A 134 -4.91 17.84 7.66
N TYR A 135 -3.74 17.24 7.44
CA TYR A 135 -2.65 17.24 8.42
C TYR A 135 -1.43 18.05 7.99
N ASN A 136 -1.33 18.40 6.70
CA ASN A 136 -0.18 19.12 6.16
C ASN A 136 -0.58 20.20 5.13
N GLY A 137 -1.87 20.42 4.87
CA GLY A 137 -2.35 21.37 3.85
C GLY A 137 -1.82 21.04 2.45
N ARG A 138 -1.39 19.79 2.24
CA ARG A 138 -0.69 19.36 1.03
C ARG A 138 -1.66 18.71 0.08
N ILE A 139 -1.74 19.28 -1.12
CA ILE A 139 -2.46 18.73 -2.27
C ILE A 139 -1.49 18.54 -3.43
N PRO A 140 -1.71 17.58 -4.33
CA PRO A 140 -0.99 17.55 -5.60
C PRO A 140 -1.31 18.80 -6.43
N GLU A 141 -0.37 19.24 -7.25
CA GLU A 141 -0.66 20.23 -8.30
C GLU A 141 -1.18 19.55 -9.56
N ILE A 142 -0.65 18.36 -9.86
CA ILE A 142 -1.11 17.50 -10.94
C ILE A 142 -1.36 16.10 -10.38
N LEU A 143 -2.52 15.55 -10.70
CA LEU A 143 -2.90 14.16 -10.40
C LEU A 143 -3.16 13.45 -11.72
N VAL A 144 -2.40 12.40 -12.01
CA VAL A 144 -2.56 11.57 -13.20
C VAL A 144 -3.30 10.29 -12.83
N VAL A 145 -4.49 10.12 -13.40
CA VAL A 145 -5.36 8.97 -13.18
C VAL A 145 -5.01 7.86 -14.17
N HIS A 146 -4.47 6.75 -13.67
CA HIS A 146 -4.12 5.56 -14.45
C HIS A 146 -5.30 4.58 -14.53
N GLY A 147 -5.34 3.67 -15.50
CA GLY A 147 -6.18 2.45 -15.52
C GLY A 147 -7.72 2.60 -15.47
N GLY A 148 -8.43 1.48 -15.32
CA GLY A 148 -9.88 1.38 -15.07
C GLY A 148 -10.80 2.03 -16.11
N ASN A 149 -12.05 2.33 -15.74
CA ASN A 149 -12.95 3.08 -16.61
C ASN A 149 -12.60 4.57 -16.53
N ALA A 150 -11.93 5.08 -17.56
CA ALA A 150 -11.46 6.46 -17.64
C ALA A 150 -12.53 7.52 -17.26
N LYS A 151 -13.77 7.36 -17.73
CA LYS A 151 -14.84 8.34 -17.49
C LYS A 151 -15.29 8.30 -16.03
N VAL A 152 -15.52 7.10 -15.49
CA VAL A 152 -15.92 6.90 -14.10
C VAL A 152 -14.83 7.38 -13.15
N ARG A 153 -13.58 6.96 -13.36
CA ARG A 153 -12.44 7.31 -12.51
C ARG A 153 -12.19 8.81 -12.48
N LEU A 154 -12.21 9.47 -13.65
CA LEU A 154 -12.08 10.92 -13.73
C LEU A 154 -13.21 11.67 -13.03
N ALA A 155 -14.46 11.20 -13.19
CA ALA A 155 -15.61 11.78 -12.50
C ALA A 155 -15.51 11.58 -10.98
N ASN A 156 -15.05 10.42 -10.52
CA ASN A 156 -14.83 10.11 -9.11
C ASN A 156 -13.81 11.06 -8.48
N TYR A 157 -12.64 11.25 -9.11
CA TYR A 157 -11.62 12.19 -8.63
C TYR A 157 -12.11 13.64 -8.58
N LYS A 158 -12.88 14.07 -9.59
CA LYS A 158 -13.48 15.41 -9.60
C LYS A 158 -14.49 15.59 -8.47
N ALA A 159 -15.31 14.58 -8.20
CA ALA A 159 -16.27 14.61 -7.10
C ALA A 159 -15.55 14.66 -5.74
N PHE A 160 -14.53 13.81 -5.54
CA PHE A 160 -13.71 13.80 -4.32
C PHE A 160 -13.06 15.17 -4.05
N TRP A 161 -12.32 15.71 -5.02
CA TRP A 161 -11.60 16.98 -4.82
C TRP A 161 -12.54 18.18 -4.70
N LYS A 162 -13.71 18.15 -5.34
CA LYS A 162 -14.75 19.17 -5.11
C LYS A 162 -15.26 19.12 -3.67
N ALA A 163 -15.60 17.94 -3.17
CA ALA A 163 -16.05 17.78 -1.79
C ALA A 163 -14.96 18.18 -0.77
N GLN A 164 -13.69 17.91 -1.08
CA GLN A 164 -12.58 18.33 -0.24
C GLN A 164 -12.39 19.85 -0.24
N ASN A 165 -12.43 20.49 -1.41
CA ASN A 165 -12.39 21.96 -1.53
C ASN A 165 -13.53 22.62 -0.73
N GLU A 166 -14.77 22.12 -0.83
CA GLU A 166 -15.91 22.63 -0.06
C GLU A 166 -15.69 22.51 1.46
N LYS A 167 -14.94 21.49 1.89
CA LYS A 167 -14.68 21.19 3.30
C LYS A 167 -13.52 21.99 3.90
N THR A 168 -12.41 22.10 3.19
CA THR A 168 -11.15 22.65 3.72
C THR A 168 -10.75 23.97 3.06
N GLY A 169 -11.37 24.33 1.93
CA GLY A 169 -10.96 25.45 1.10
C GLY A 169 -9.69 25.16 0.28
N CYS A 170 -9.21 23.91 0.23
CA CYS A 170 -8.02 23.56 -0.55
C CYS A 170 -8.24 23.79 -2.05
N GLU A 171 -7.19 24.07 -2.82
CA GLU A 171 -7.36 24.09 -4.28
C GLU A 171 -7.64 22.70 -4.85
N ILE A 172 -8.28 22.66 -6.02
CA ILE A 172 -8.51 21.43 -6.76
C ILE A 172 -7.29 21.19 -7.67
N PRO A 173 -6.62 20.03 -7.60
CA PRO A 173 -5.50 19.71 -8.48
C PRO A 173 -5.91 19.72 -9.95
N GLN A 174 -4.92 19.86 -10.84
CA GLN A 174 -5.12 19.53 -12.24
C GLN A 174 -5.23 18.00 -12.39
N ILE A 175 -6.46 17.51 -12.50
CA ILE A 175 -6.74 16.08 -12.68
C ILE A 175 -6.64 15.74 -14.17
N LEU A 176 -5.65 14.95 -14.53
CA LEU A 176 -5.35 14.49 -15.88
C LEU A 176 -5.56 12.99 -16.01
N LEU A 177 -5.81 12.52 -17.23
CA LEU A 177 -6.04 11.11 -17.52
C LEU A 177 -4.80 10.49 -18.18
N GLY A 178 -4.30 9.40 -17.59
CA GLY A 178 -3.23 8.58 -18.12
C GLY A 178 -3.72 7.44 -19.02
N GLY A 179 -2.81 6.55 -19.39
CA GLY A 179 -3.10 5.40 -20.23
C GLY A 179 -4.01 4.37 -19.56
N GLN A 180 -4.59 3.47 -20.36
CA GLN A 180 -5.18 2.23 -19.81
C GLN A 180 -4.09 1.28 -19.31
N GLY A 181 -2.90 1.36 -19.91
CA GLY A 181 -1.86 0.36 -19.78
C GLY A 181 -2.18 -0.92 -20.59
N ILE A 182 -1.44 -1.98 -20.29
CA ILE A 182 -1.67 -3.35 -20.79
C ILE A 182 -2.49 -4.18 -19.79
N GLU A 183 -3.15 -3.50 -18.86
CA GLU A 183 -3.63 -4.08 -17.62
C GLU A 183 -5.07 -4.57 -17.77
N GLU A 184 -5.32 -5.79 -17.29
CA GLU A 184 -6.68 -6.33 -17.26
C GLU A 184 -7.53 -5.58 -16.21
N PRO A 185 -8.85 -5.40 -16.45
CA PRO A 185 -9.71 -4.81 -15.46
C PRO A 185 -9.70 -5.57 -14.13
N ALA A 186 -9.48 -4.86 -13.03
CA ALA A 186 -9.50 -5.44 -11.69
C ALA A 186 -10.94 -5.47 -11.14
N VAL A 187 -11.18 -6.27 -10.08
CA VAL A 187 -12.48 -6.27 -9.36
C VAL A 187 -12.84 -4.85 -8.89
N PHE A 188 -11.82 -4.10 -8.47
CA PHE A 188 -11.93 -2.71 -8.09
C PHE A 188 -12.59 -1.83 -9.16
N ASP A 189 -12.27 -2.04 -10.44
CA ASP A 189 -12.76 -1.20 -11.53
C ASP A 189 -14.30 -1.22 -11.65
N SER A 190 -14.94 -2.30 -11.17
CA SER A 190 -16.40 -2.44 -11.13
C SER A 190 -17.08 -1.62 -10.03
N VAL A 191 -16.34 -1.29 -8.96
CA VAL A 191 -16.86 -0.57 -7.78
C VAL A 191 -16.42 0.88 -7.74
N GLU A 192 -15.67 1.35 -8.74
CA GLU A 192 -15.31 2.77 -8.89
C GLU A 192 -16.54 3.69 -8.86
N GLY A 193 -16.41 4.84 -8.23
CA GLY A 193 -17.45 5.86 -8.24
C GLY A 193 -18.71 5.52 -7.43
N VAL A 194 -18.72 4.40 -6.69
CA VAL A 194 -19.82 4.08 -5.77
C VAL A 194 -19.92 5.16 -4.71
N ALA A 195 -21.15 5.66 -4.49
CA ALA A 195 -21.49 6.73 -3.55
C ALA A 195 -20.89 8.12 -3.82
N SER A 196 -20.05 8.30 -4.86
CA SER A 196 -19.54 9.59 -5.32
C SER A 196 -20.16 10.05 -6.65
N ILE A 197 -20.69 9.12 -7.44
CA ILE A 197 -21.38 9.38 -8.72
C ILE A 197 -22.80 8.82 -8.62
N GLU A 198 -23.79 9.57 -9.14
CA GLU A 198 -25.16 9.07 -9.28
C GLU A 198 -25.18 7.79 -10.11
N ARG A 199 -25.94 6.79 -9.65
CA ARG A 199 -25.94 5.44 -10.22
C ARG A 199 -26.20 5.42 -11.72
N GLU A 200 -27.22 6.13 -12.18
CA GLU A 200 -27.60 6.19 -13.61
C GLU A 200 -26.48 6.79 -14.46
N LYS A 201 -25.83 7.86 -13.99
CA LYS A 201 -24.68 8.48 -14.67
C LYS A 201 -23.48 7.54 -14.71
N LYS A 202 -23.22 6.82 -13.62
CA LYS A 202 -22.16 5.82 -13.56
C LYS A 202 -22.42 4.69 -14.56
N GLU A 203 -23.64 4.15 -14.59
CA GLU A 203 -24.05 3.09 -15.52
C GLU A 203 -23.89 3.56 -16.98
N GLU A 204 -24.31 4.78 -17.32
CA GLU A 204 -24.09 5.35 -18.65
C GLU A 204 -22.59 5.43 -19.03
N MET A 205 -21.73 5.86 -18.10
CA MET A 205 -20.28 5.92 -18.34
C MET A 205 -19.64 4.54 -18.54
N ILE A 206 -20.22 3.50 -17.92
CA ILE A 206 -19.79 2.10 -18.08
C ILE A 206 -20.25 1.54 -19.42
N GLU A 207 -21.50 1.80 -19.82
CA GLU A 207 -22.06 1.35 -21.11
C GLU A 207 -21.42 2.04 -22.31
N LYS A 208 -20.96 3.28 -22.13
CA LYS A 208 -20.29 4.07 -23.17
C LYS A 208 -18.84 4.35 -22.76
N PRO A 209 -17.97 3.34 -22.68
CA PRO A 209 -16.58 3.55 -22.29
C PRO A 209 -15.86 4.47 -23.29
N MET A 210 -14.78 5.11 -22.84
CA MET A 210 -13.93 5.88 -23.73
C MET A 210 -13.23 4.94 -24.72
N PRO A 211 -13.27 5.21 -26.04
CA PRO A 211 -12.50 4.45 -27.03
C PRO A 211 -11.01 4.42 -26.71
N LYS A 212 -10.35 3.30 -27.00
CA LYS A 212 -8.93 3.09 -26.69
C LYS A 212 -8.03 4.15 -27.34
N GLU A 213 -8.25 4.43 -28.61
CA GLU A 213 -7.47 5.39 -29.39
C GLU A 213 -7.63 6.82 -28.84
N GLU A 214 -8.85 7.17 -28.41
CA GLU A 214 -9.12 8.44 -27.76
C GLU A 214 -8.37 8.55 -26.42
N ARG A 215 -8.39 7.48 -25.60
CA ARG A 215 -7.68 7.43 -24.33
C ARG A 215 -6.17 7.55 -24.52
N GLU A 216 -5.59 6.83 -25.47
CA GLU A 216 -4.16 6.92 -25.77
C GLU A 216 -3.74 8.31 -26.24
N ARG A 217 -4.58 8.98 -27.05
CA ARG A 217 -4.35 10.36 -27.47
C ARG A 217 -4.37 11.31 -26.27
N ILE A 218 -5.37 11.20 -25.39
CA ILE A 218 -5.46 12.02 -24.18
C ILE A 218 -4.24 11.79 -23.28
N ALA A 219 -3.85 10.53 -23.07
CA ALA A 219 -2.71 10.18 -22.24
C ALA A 219 -1.40 10.80 -22.77
N LYS A 220 -1.15 10.76 -24.09
CA LYS A 220 0.03 11.42 -24.68
C LYS A 220 0.06 12.94 -24.42
N GLU A 221 -1.08 13.61 -24.47
CA GLU A 221 -1.16 15.04 -24.13
C GLU A 221 -0.99 15.29 -22.63
N THR A 222 -1.52 14.41 -21.78
CA THR A 222 -1.23 14.40 -20.33
C THR A 222 0.28 14.32 -20.09
N TYR A 223 0.99 13.39 -20.72
CA TYR A 223 2.43 13.22 -20.48
C TYR A 223 3.24 14.46 -20.89
N LYS A 224 2.92 15.08 -22.03
CA LYS A 224 3.53 16.35 -22.45
C LYS A 224 3.25 17.47 -21.45
N THR A 225 2.02 17.55 -20.95
CA THR A 225 1.63 18.56 -19.95
C THR A 225 2.41 18.39 -18.65
N VAL A 226 2.51 17.16 -18.15
CA VAL A 226 3.28 16.83 -16.95
C VAL A 226 4.77 17.12 -17.16
N ALA A 227 5.34 16.70 -18.29
CA ALA A 227 6.75 16.94 -18.61
C ALA A 227 7.08 18.44 -18.66
N ALA A 228 6.28 19.22 -19.38
CA ALA A 228 6.44 20.68 -19.48
C ALA A 228 6.27 21.39 -18.13
N TYR A 229 5.48 20.82 -17.22
CA TYR A 229 5.38 21.31 -15.85
C TYR A 229 6.65 21.00 -15.04
N ILE A 230 7.18 19.78 -15.13
CA ILE A 230 8.42 19.37 -14.46
C ILE A 230 9.64 20.16 -14.95
N GLU A 231 9.72 20.45 -16.24
CA GLU A 231 10.82 21.25 -16.83
C GLU A 231 10.98 22.62 -16.16
N LYS A 232 9.87 23.25 -15.75
CA LYS A 232 9.82 24.58 -15.12
C LYS A 232 10.22 24.58 -13.64
N LEU A 233 10.37 23.41 -13.03
CA LEU A 233 10.67 23.27 -11.61
C LEU A 233 12.12 22.89 -11.39
N ASP A 234 12.72 23.37 -10.31
CA ASP A 234 14.05 22.91 -9.89
C ASP A 234 13.99 21.47 -9.38
N HIS A 235 12.94 21.17 -8.61
CA HIS A 235 12.71 19.87 -7.98
C HIS A 235 11.22 19.55 -7.96
N VAL A 236 10.87 18.27 -8.08
CA VAL A 236 9.50 17.73 -8.05
C VAL A 236 9.47 16.45 -7.22
N GLY A 237 8.53 16.38 -6.28
CA GLY A 237 8.16 15.15 -5.58
C GLY A 237 7.06 14.42 -6.35
N VAL A 238 7.27 13.13 -6.60
CA VAL A 238 6.35 12.28 -7.36
C VAL A 238 5.87 11.15 -6.46
N GLY A 239 4.60 11.16 -6.10
CA GLY A 239 3.94 10.03 -5.43
C GLY A 239 3.43 9.04 -6.46
N VAL A 240 3.90 7.81 -6.42
CA VAL A 240 3.42 6.72 -7.29
C VAL A 240 2.65 5.74 -6.42
N LYS A 241 1.37 5.60 -6.69
CA LYS A 241 0.44 4.72 -5.95
C LYS A 241 -0.15 3.60 -6.81
N THR A 242 0.28 3.56 -8.07
CA THR A 242 -0.13 2.55 -9.05
C THR A 242 1.10 2.00 -9.78
N ALA A 243 0.90 1.28 -10.88
CA ALA A 243 1.98 0.93 -11.79
C ALA A 243 2.62 2.21 -12.37
N PRO A 244 3.95 2.29 -12.52
CA PRO A 244 4.61 3.49 -13.00
C PRO A 244 4.52 3.66 -14.53
N THR A 245 3.51 3.06 -15.16
CA THR A 245 3.30 3.04 -16.62
C THR A 245 3.34 4.45 -17.21
N ASP A 246 2.53 5.36 -16.67
CA ASP A 246 2.44 6.74 -17.17
C ASP A 246 3.69 7.56 -16.80
N LEU A 247 4.28 7.31 -15.62
CA LEU A 247 5.49 8.01 -15.17
C LEU A 247 6.68 7.71 -16.09
N VAL A 248 6.81 6.47 -16.57
CA VAL A 248 7.87 6.10 -17.54
C VAL A 248 7.78 6.96 -18.79
N GLU A 249 6.58 7.16 -19.33
CA GLU A 249 6.39 7.98 -20.53
C GLU A 249 6.71 9.46 -20.26
N VAL A 250 6.37 9.96 -19.06
CA VAL A 250 6.78 11.32 -18.64
C VAL A 250 8.31 11.43 -18.56
N VAL A 251 9.00 10.46 -17.95
CA VAL A 251 10.48 10.43 -17.84
C VAL A 251 11.14 10.42 -19.21
N LYS A 252 10.58 9.69 -20.19
CA LYS A 252 11.08 9.67 -21.57
C LYS A 252 11.02 11.05 -22.22
N ILE A 253 9.95 11.82 -21.98
CA ILE A 253 9.77 13.16 -22.53
C ILE A 253 10.69 14.17 -21.83
N VAL A 254 10.73 14.16 -20.49
CA VAL A 254 11.62 15.05 -19.71
C VAL A 254 13.09 14.75 -19.99
N GLY A 255 13.42 13.50 -20.28
CA GLY A 255 14.78 13.02 -20.48
C GLY A 255 15.42 12.57 -19.17
N LEU A 256 16.03 11.39 -19.20
CA LEU A 256 16.53 10.70 -18.01
C LEU A 256 17.54 11.52 -17.19
N GLY A 257 18.39 12.30 -17.87
CA GLY A 257 19.39 13.15 -17.20
C GLY A 257 18.75 14.24 -16.34
N ASP A 258 17.66 14.84 -16.80
CA ASP A 258 16.94 15.87 -16.06
C ASP A 258 15.99 15.27 -15.05
N SER A 259 15.35 14.14 -15.36
CA SER A 259 14.56 13.39 -14.38
C SER A 259 15.38 13.02 -13.14
N ARG A 260 16.64 12.55 -13.32
CA ARG A 260 17.54 12.23 -12.19
C ARG A 260 17.87 13.40 -11.28
N LYS A 261 17.90 14.62 -11.83
CA LYS A 261 18.22 15.84 -11.08
C LYS A 261 16.98 16.44 -10.44
N LYS A 262 15.87 16.43 -11.16
CA LYS A 262 14.65 17.15 -10.80
C LYS A 262 13.66 16.30 -10.02
N MET A 263 13.64 14.96 -10.16
CA MET A 263 12.59 14.13 -9.58
C MET A 263 13.05 13.37 -8.34
N LEU A 264 12.14 13.28 -7.37
CA LEU A 264 12.17 12.32 -6.28
C LEU A 264 10.90 11.49 -6.31
N ILE A 265 11.05 10.17 -6.46
CA ILE A 265 9.93 9.25 -6.52
C ILE A 265 9.72 8.62 -5.14
N ALA A 266 8.50 8.71 -4.63
CA ALA A 266 8.03 7.91 -3.51
C ALA A 266 7.02 6.91 -4.05
N TRP A 267 7.35 5.62 -3.97
CA TRP A 267 6.53 4.57 -4.58
C TRP A 267 5.94 3.66 -3.51
N ALA A 268 4.60 3.62 -3.48
CA ALA A 268 3.86 2.74 -2.59
C ALA A 268 3.99 1.28 -3.00
N ALA A 269 4.68 0.52 -2.14
CA ALA A 269 4.70 -0.94 -2.09
C ALA A 269 5.04 -1.66 -3.38
N PRO A 270 6.31 -1.61 -3.84
CA PRO A 270 6.73 -2.46 -4.96
C PRO A 270 6.74 -3.95 -4.59
N GLY A 271 6.79 -4.31 -3.30
CA GLY A 271 6.75 -5.71 -2.88
C GLY A 271 6.66 -5.94 -1.37
N ALA A 272 6.50 -7.21 -0.98
CA ALA A 272 6.52 -7.67 0.40
C ALA A 272 7.75 -8.55 0.67
N LEU A 273 8.38 -8.34 1.82
CA LEU A 273 9.33 -9.29 2.38
C LEU A 273 8.53 -10.52 2.84
N ILE A 274 8.71 -11.67 2.18
CA ILE A 274 8.12 -12.92 2.65
C ILE A 274 9.21 -13.71 3.38
N PRO A 275 9.05 -13.99 4.68
CA PRO A 275 9.93 -14.91 5.37
C PRO A 275 9.84 -16.26 4.66
N THR A 276 10.95 -16.77 4.15
CA THR A 276 11.01 -18.10 3.54
C THR A 276 10.74 -19.12 4.64
N LYS A 277 9.50 -19.62 4.73
CA LYS A 277 9.17 -20.75 5.62
C LYS A 277 9.79 -22.01 5.02
N THR A 278 10.69 -22.65 5.74
CA THR A 278 11.07 -24.04 5.48
C THR A 278 9.92 -24.96 5.90
N GLU A 279 9.81 -26.14 5.27
CA GLU A 279 8.74 -27.12 5.52
C GLU A 279 8.65 -27.60 6.98
N THR A 280 9.66 -27.34 7.81
CA THR A 280 9.73 -27.76 9.22
C THR A 280 9.39 -26.65 10.22
N GLY A 281 8.94 -25.47 9.79
CA GLY A 281 8.40 -24.44 10.68
C GLY A 281 9.41 -23.82 11.65
N THR A 282 10.71 -24.06 11.46
CA THR A 282 11.79 -23.46 12.25
C THR A 282 12.81 -22.83 11.31
N GLU A 283 13.03 -21.53 11.50
CA GLU A 283 14.08 -20.63 10.99
C GLU A 283 14.63 -20.80 9.55
N VAL A 284 14.81 -19.63 8.90
CA VAL A 284 15.38 -19.45 7.57
C VAL A 284 16.80 -20.02 7.49
N THR A 285 16.94 -21.24 6.95
CA THR A 285 18.24 -21.84 6.61
C THR A 285 18.59 -21.66 5.12
N SER A 286 19.77 -21.08 4.89
CA SER A 286 20.69 -21.36 3.78
C SER A 286 20.34 -21.00 2.33
N GLY A 287 19.43 -20.05 2.06
CA GLY A 287 19.31 -19.43 0.73
C GLY A 287 20.18 -18.17 0.61
N THR A 288 21.04 -18.08 -0.41
CA THR A 288 21.89 -16.91 -0.70
C THR A 288 21.15 -15.68 -1.25
N THR A 289 19.81 -15.72 -1.31
CA THR A 289 18.98 -14.66 -1.89
C THR A 289 17.67 -14.53 -1.13
N PHE A 290 17.37 -13.31 -0.66
CA PHE A 290 16.05 -12.96 -0.15
C PHE A 290 15.21 -12.39 -1.27
N GLU A 291 13.94 -12.80 -1.28
CA GLU A 291 12.99 -12.59 -2.36
C GLU A 291 11.96 -11.55 -1.92
N LEU A 292 12.03 -10.36 -2.51
CA LEU A 292 10.93 -9.40 -2.43
C LEU A 292 9.86 -9.84 -3.43
N HIS A 293 8.71 -10.26 -2.94
CA HIS A 293 7.60 -10.60 -3.82
C HIS A 293 6.97 -9.32 -4.33
N ALA A 294 7.04 -9.13 -5.64
CA ALA A 294 6.41 -8.03 -6.34
C ALA A 294 4.91 -7.98 -6.00
N LYS A 295 4.46 -6.79 -5.60
CA LYS A 295 3.06 -6.53 -5.23
C LYS A 295 2.26 -6.04 -6.42
N PHE A 296 0.97 -5.82 -6.18
CA PHE A 296 -0.03 -5.45 -7.17
C PHE A 296 0.47 -4.41 -8.19
N ASN A 297 0.93 -3.25 -7.73
CA ASN A 297 1.41 -2.15 -8.58
C ASN A 297 2.57 -2.53 -9.52
N VAL A 298 3.50 -3.37 -9.06
CA VAL A 298 4.58 -3.87 -9.91
C VAL A 298 4.07 -4.91 -10.90
N ASN A 299 3.20 -5.81 -10.44
CA ASN A 299 2.68 -6.91 -11.25
C ASN A 299 1.80 -6.43 -12.41
N ARG A 300 1.17 -5.26 -12.25
CA ARG A 300 0.36 -4.63 -13.30
C ARG A 300 1.17 -4.24 -14.53
N ASN A 301 2.38 -3.69 -14.34
CA ASN A 301 3.27 -3.40 -15.46
C ASN A 301 4.75 -3.61 -15.11
N TYR A 302 5.19 -4.84 -15.32
CA TYR A 302 6.55 -5.27 -15.08
C TYR A 302 7.61 -4.49 -15.89
N PRO A 303 7.50 -4.33 -17.22
CA PRO A 303 8.46 -3.53 -17.98
C PRO A 303 8.62 -2.11 -17.46
N ALA A 304 7.51 -1.40 -17.19
CA ALA A 304 7.57 -0.03 -16.67
C ALA A 304 8.20 0.03 -15.28
N SER A 305 7.89 -0.95 -14.43
CA SER A 305 8.49 -1.09 -13.10
C SER A 305 10.00 -1.26 -13.15
N ASP A 306 10.50 -2.15 -14.02
CA ASP A 306 11.95 -2.35 -14.20
C ASP A 306 12.63 -1.09 -14.76
N GLU A 307 11.98 -0.39 -15.68
CA GLU A 307 12.51 0.83 -16.27
C GLU A 307 12.69 1.94 -15.22
N ILE A 308 11.69 2.15 -14.35
CA ILE A 308 11.81 3.11 -13.24
C ILE A 308 12.87 2.68 -12.23
N LEU A 309 12.90 1.41 -11.81
CA LEU A 309 13.90 0.94 -10.84
C LEU A 309 15.34 1.13 -11.35
N ARG A 310 15.56 0.96 -12.67
CA ARG A 310 16.88 1.14 -13.33
C ARG A 310 17.15 2.57 -13.79
N SER A 311 16.21 3.49 -13.63
CA SER A 311 16.31 4.85 -14.15
C SER A 311 17.47 5.64 -13.53
N GLY A 312 17.88 5.31 -12.30
CA GLY A 312 18.82 6.11 -11.52
C GLY A 312 18.18 7.35 -10.88
N ILE A 313 16.87 7.55 -11.04
CA ILE A 313 16.11 8.58 -10.33
C ILE A 313 16.04 8.19 -8.85
N PRO A 314 16.24 9.13 -7.89
CA PRO A 314 16.04 8.84 -6.47
C PRO A 314 14.64 8.28 -6.22
N ILE A 315 14.58 7.07 -5.66
CA ILE A 315 13.34 6.33 -5.38
C ILE A 315 13.34 5.92 -3.91
N ILE A 316 12.25 6.22 -3.22
CA ILE A 316 12.00 5.77 -1.86
C ILE A 316 10.78 4.86 -1.88
N LEU A 317 10.98 3.63 -1.41
CA LEU A 317 9.96 2.60 -1.39
C LEU A 317 9.31 2.56 -0.02
N THR A 318 7.98 2.56 -0.01
CA THR A 318 7.18 2.23 1.19
C THR A 318 6.61 0.82 1.01
N GLY A 319 6.11 0.17 2.07
CA GLY A 319 5.43 -1.11 1.94
C GLY A 319 5.52 -1.98 3.20
N THR A 320 4.56 -2.90 3.34
CA THR A 320 4.18 -3.64 4.58
C THR A 320 5.23 -4.53 5.27
N GLY A 321 6.51 -4.44 4.88
CA GLY A 321 7.63 -5.17 5.49
C GLY A 321 8.37 -4.46 6.63
N LEU A 322 7.97 -3.26 7.05
CA LEU A 322 8.69 -2.50 8.09
C LEU A 322 8.14 -2.80 9.48
N SER A 323 8.46 -4.01 9.94
CA SER A 323 8.15 -4.66 11.22
C SER A 323 7.90 -3.74 12.43
N ASN A 324 6.67 -3.25 12.59
CA ASN A 324 5.93 -3.32 13.86
C ASN A 324 4.43 -3.11 13.64
N SER A 325 3.64 -3.86 14.37
CA SER A 325 2.34 -4.42 14.02
C SER A 325 1.09 -3.55 14.15
N ARG A 326 1.22 -2.26 14.50
CA ARG A 326 0.07 -1.46 14.96
C ARG A 326 -0.90 -1.05 13.85
N VAL A 327 -0.50 -1.03 12.57
CA VAL A 327 -1.32 -0.54 11.43
C VAL A 327 -1.24 -1.50 10.23
N LYS A 328 -1.92 -2.66 10.30
CA LYS A 328 -2.04 -3.61 9.16
C LYS A 328 -3.16 -3.25 8.17
N GLY A 329 -4.04 -2.35 8.58
CA GLY A 329 -5.24 -1.92 7.87
C GLY A 329 -6.08 -1.05 8.80
N LEU A 330 -7.14 -0.44 8.26
CA LEU A 330 -8.07 0.40 9.02
C LEU A 330 -9.22 -0.43 9.60
N MET A 331 -8.97 -1.16 10.68
CA MET A 331 -9.99 -2.00 11.32
C MET A 331 -10.33 -1.49 12.71
N ASP A 332 -11.60 -1.60 13.09
CA ASP A 332 -12.04 -1.19 14.42
C ASP A 332 -11.48 -2.13 15.50
N LYS A 333 -11.05 -1.53 16.61
CA LYS A 333 -10.36 -2.23 17.71
C LYS A 333 -11.15 -3.44 18.25
N GLU A 334 -12.47 -3.40 18.21
CA GLU A 334 -13.32 -4.50 18.70
C GLU A 334 -13.17 -5.79 17.87
N TYR A 335 -12.75 -5.69 16.61
CA TYR A 335 -12.68 -6.82 15.67
C TYR A 335 -11.28 -7.45 15.54
N VAL A 336 -10.27 -6.93 16.26
CA VAL A 336 -8.87 -7.32 16.08
C VAL A 336 -8.52 -8.67 16.74
N ASN A 337 -9.23 -9.01 17.82
CA ASN A 337 -8.85 -10.06 18.77
C ASN A 337 -8.82 -11.50 18.20
N GLU A 338 -9.41 -11.75 17.03
CA GLU A 338 -9.55 -13.12 16.51
C GLU A 338 -8.43 -13.54 15.53
N ILE A 339 -7.75 -12.60 14.86
CA ILE A 339 -6.85 -12.93 13.73
C ILE A 339 -5.49 -12.22 13.82
N TYR A 340 -5.37 -11.11 14.56
CA TYR A 340 -4.16 -10.27 14.53
C TYR A 340 -3.68 -9.89 15.94
N LYS A 341 -2.93 -10.79 16.59
CA LYS A 341 -2.44 -10.63 17.97
C LYS A 341 -1.67 -9.33 18.26
N ASP A 342 -1.04 -8.78 17.23
CA ASP A 342 -0.14 -7.62 17.38
C ASP A 342 -0.75 -6.32 16.81
N PHE A 343 -1.95 -6.39 16.23
CA PHE A 343 -2.64 -5.22 15.68
C PHE A 343 -3.52 -4.59 16.77
N GLU A 344 -3.64 -3.25 16.81
CA GLU A 344 -4.45 -2.57 17.83
C GLU A 344 -5.83 -2.16 17.34
N GLY A 345 -5.99 -1.98 16.02
CA GLY A 345 -7.19 -1.39 15.44
C GLY A 345 -7.41 0.04 15.91
N PHE A 346 -8.53 0.64 15.51
CA PHE A 346 -8.85 2.03 15.83
C PHE A 346 -10.13 2.11 16.65
N GLY A 347 -10.09 2.86 17.75
CA GLY A 347 -11.26 3.10 18.59
C GLY A 347 -12.23 4.08 17.91
N GLY A 348 -13.54 3.85 18.02
CA GLY A 348 -14.56 4.73 17.47
C GLY A 348 -14.70 4.68 15.94
N LEU A 349 -13.95 3.81 15.25
CA LEU A 349 -14.06 3.65 13.79
C LEU A 349 -15.43 3.07 13.41
N LYS A 350 -15.93 2.09 14.16
CA LYS A 350 -17.28 1.57 14.00
C LYS A 350 -18.32 2.67 14.07
N GLN A 351 -18.26 3.52 15.10
CA GLN A 351 -19.19 4.64 15.26
C GLN A 351 -19.12 5.59 14.07
N LEU A 352 -17.91 5.97 13.65
CA LEU A 352 -17.70 6.83 12.49
C LEU A 352 -18.33 6.24 11.23
N MET A 353 -18.10 4.96 10.97
CA MET A 353 -18.63 4.28 9.78
C MET A 353 -20.15 4.13 9.85
N ASP A 354 -20.73 3.89 11.03
CA ASP A 354 -22.17 3.79 11.25
C ASP A 354 -22.89 5.15 11.10
N GLU A 355 -22.25 6.24 11.53
CA GLU A 355 -22.79 7.61 11.49
C GLU A 355 -22.37 8.39 10.21
N ALA A 356 -21.62 7.77 9.30
CA ALA A 356 -21.09 8.43 8.10
C ALA A 356 -22.22 8.95 7.19
N LYS A 357 -22.37 10.27 7.11
CA LYS A 357 -23.41 10.93 6.32
C LYS A 357 -23.24 10.66 4.82
N PRO A 358 -24.32 10.47 4.05
CA PRO A 358 -24.26 10.40 2.59
C PRO A 358 -23.46 11.54 1.98
N GLY A 359 -22.58 11.21 1.02
CA GLY A 359 -21.67 12.16 0.37
C GLY A 359 -20.43 12.55 1.18
N SER A 360 -20.31 12.15 2.45
CA SER A 360 -19.08 12.35 3.21
C SER A 360 -17.96 11.40 2.75
N PHE A 361 -16.70 11.77 3.00
CA PHE A 361 -15.54 10.94 2.71
C PHE A 361 -15.67 9.51 3.24
N PHE A 362 -15.96 9.35 4.54
CA PHE A 362 -16.10 8.03 5.16
C PHE A 362 -17.32 7.25 4.65
N HIS A 363 -18.37 7.92 4.17
CA HIS A 363 -19.49 7.24 3.50
C HIS A 363 -19.07 6.69 2.13
N MET A 364 -18.32 7.45 1.33
CA MET A 364 -17.78 6.98 0.05
C MET A 364 -16.86 5.78 0.26
N VAL A 365 -15.91 5.92 1.18
CA VAL A 365 -14.95 4.88 1.57
C VAL A 365 -15.67 3.60 2.05
N LYS A 366 -16.68 3.73 2.93
CA LYS A 366 -17.52 2.61 3.38
C LYS A 366 -18.23 1.93 2.21
N ALA A 367 -18.93 2.70 1.39
CA ALA A 367 -19.76 2.16 0.31
C ALA A 367 -18.92 1.40 -0.73
N GLN A 368 -17.76 1.96 -1.10
CA GLN A 368 -16.82 1.35 -2.02
C GLN A 368 -16.17 0.09 -1.43
N GLN A 369 -15.82 0.10 -0.13
CA GLN A 369 -15.30 -1.09 0.55
C GLN A 369 -16.33 -2.22 0.61
N LEU A 370 -17.58 -1.93 1.00
CA LEU A 370 -18.65 -2.93 1.07
C LEU A 370 -18.90 -3.52 -0.33
N SER A 371 -18.99 -2.66 -1.35
CA SER A 371 -19.13 -3.09 -2.74
C SER A 371 -17.95 -3.95 -3.19
N MET A 372 -16.71 -3.58 -2.82
CA MET A 372 -15.51 -4.34 -3.16
C MET A 372 -15.51 -5.72 -2.49
N GLN A 373 -15.85 -5.79 -1.20
CA GLN A 373 -15.94 -7.05 -0.46
C GLN A 373 -16.99 -7.98 -1.08
N GLU A 374 -18.18 -7.44 -1.39
CA GLU A 374 -19.24 -8.18 -2.10
C GLU A 374 -18.74 -8.74 -3.43
N LYS A 375 -18.08 -7.92 -4.25
CA LYS A 375 -17.56 -8.34 -5.55
C LYS A 375 -16.41 -9.34 -5.44
N LEU A 376 -15.52 -9.20 -4.46
CA LEU A 376 -14.42 -10.14 -4.22
C LEU A 376 -14.96 -11.50 -3.76
N VAL A 377 -15.96 -11.53 -2.88
CA VAL A 377 -16.62 -12.77 -2.46
C VAL A 377 -17.35 -13.41 -3.63
N ALA A 378 -18.12 -12.63 -4.41
CA ALA A 378 -18.86 -13.14 -5.56
C ALA A 378 -17.92 -13.69 -6.65
N SER A 379 -16.88 -12.93 -7.03
CA SER A 379 -15.89 -13.36 -8.04
C SER A 379 -15.05 -14.55 -7.55
N GLY A 380 -14.67 -14.56 -6.27
CA GLY A 380 -13.98 -15.68 -5.65
C GLY A 380 -14.85 -16.94 -5.59
N ALA A 381 -16.13 -16.80 -5.24
CA ALA A 381 -17.11 -17.88 -5.25
C ALA A 381 -17.31 -18.41 -6.68
N GLU A 382 -17.47 -17.53 -7.66
CA GLU A 382 -17.59 -17.89 -9.06
C GLU A 382 -16.39 -18.70 -9.53
N LYS A 383 -15.17 -18.21 -9.30
CA LYS A 383 -13.95 -18.89 -9.71
C LYS A 383 -13.75 -20.21 -8.96
N VAL A 384 -13.89 -20.23 -7.63
CA VAL A 384 -13.58 -21.43 -6.83
C VAL A 384 -14.67 -22.48 -6.96
N LEU A 385 -15.93 -22.08 -6.77
CA LEU A 385 -17.06 -23.01 -6.67
C LEU A 385 -17.60 -23.40 -8.04
N LEU A 386 -17.66 -22.45 -8.99
CA LEU A 386 -18.15 -22.74 -10.33
C LEU A 386 -17.05 -23.16 -11.30
N GLU A 387 -15.76 -22.77 -11.10
CA GLU A 387 -14.67 -23.08 -12.05
C GLU A 387 -13.64 -24.13 -11.54
N LEU A 388 -13.09 -23.96 -10.34
CA LEU A 388 -11.92 -24.76 -9.93
C LEU A 388 -12.31 -26.09 -9.28
N ARG A 389 -13.31 -26.11 -8.40
CA ARG A 389 -13.74 -27.33 -7.71
C ARG A 389 -14.33 -28.39 -8.66
N PRO A 390 -15.22 -28.05 -9.60
CA PRO A 390 -15.72 -29.03 -10.56
C PRO A 390 -14.59 -29.57 -11.46
N LYS A 391 -13.68 -28.68 -11.92
CA LYS A 391 -12.49 -29.06 -12.69
C LYS A 391 -11.60 -30.05 -11.92
N LYS A 392 -11.34 -29.77 -10.65
CA LYS A 392 -10.56 -30.64 -9.75
C LYS A 392 -11.21 -32.00 -9.55
N ALA A 393 -12.54 -32.04 -9.37
CA ALA A 393 -13.28 -33.29 -9.22
C ALA A 393 -13.18 -34.15 -10.49
N LEU A 394 -13.36 -33.54 -11.66
CA LEU A 394 -13.19 -34.23 -12.95
C LEU A 394 -11.77 -34.79 -13.13
N LEU A 395 -10.74 -33.98 -12.87
CA LEU A 395 -9.34 -34.42 -13.00
C LEU A 395 -9.02 -35.57 -12.05
N LYS A 396 -9.55 -35.56 -10.82
CA LYS A 396 -9.40 -36.67 -9.87
C LYS A 396 -10.08 -37.94 -10.37
N ALA A 397 -11.30 -37.83 -10.91
CA ALA A 397 -11.99 -38.96 -11.52
C ALA A 397 -11.22 -39.50 -12.73
N ALA A 398 -10.72 -38.62 -13.60
CA ALA A 398 -9.91 -38.97 -14.77
C ALA A 398 -8.59 -39.69 -14.41
N ILE A 399 -7.95 -39.30 -13.30
CA ILE A 399 -6.72 -39.96 -12.83
C ILE A 399 -7.03 -41.38 -12.32
N ALA A 400 -8.19 -41.56 -11.67
CA ALA A 400 -8.65 -42.86 -11.19
C ALA A 400 -9.05 -43.77 -12.36
N ASP A 401 -9.81 -43.23 -13.31
CA ASP A 401 -10.28 -43.90 -14.51
C ASP A 401 -10.34 -42.92 -15.71
N PRO A 402 -9.32 -42.93 -16.59
CA PRO A 402 -9.24 -41.99 -17.70
C PRO A 402 -10.39 -42.10 -18.71
N ARG A 403 -11.06 -43.25 -18.79
CA ARG A 403 -12.16 -43.49 -19.71
C ARG A 403 -13.42 -42.70 -19.34
N GLN A 404 -13.51 -42.20 -18.10
CA GLN A 404 -14.66 -41.43 -17.63
C GLN A 404 -14.68 -39.98 -18.12
N MET A 405 -13.60 -39.47 -18.72
CA MET A 405 -13.55 -38.05 -19.11
C MET A 405 -14.44 -37.65 -20.27
N THR A 406 -14.77 -38.58 -21.16
CA THR A 406 -15.69 -38.31 -22.28
C THR A 406 -17.16 -38.45 -21.88
N THR A 407 -17.43 -39.01 -20.70
CA THR A 407 -18.78 -39.33 -20.22
C THR A 407 -19.18 -38.60 -18.95
N PHE A 408 -18.28 -37.84 -18.32
CA PHE A 408 -18.57 -37.18 -17.05
C PHE A 408 -19.52 -35.99 -17.28
N PRO A 409 -20.77 -36.03 -16.77
CA PRO A 409 -21.64 -34.88 -16.86
C PRO A 409 -21.07 -33.75 -16.00
N PHE A 410 -20.89 -32.58 -16.62
CA PHE A 410 -20.46 -31.39 -15.90
C PHE A 410 -21.65 -30.78 -15.16
N GLU A 411 -21.73 -31.03 -13.86
CA GLU A 411 -22.72 -30.38 -13.00
C GLU A 411 -22.10 -29.18 -12.27
N ILE A 412 -22.69 -28.02 -12.50
CA ILE A 412 -22.40 -26.82 -11.73
C ILE A 412 -23.18 -26.91 -10.42
N PRO A 413 -22.54 -26.87 -9.24
CA PRO A 413 -23.24 -26.91 -7.96
C PRO A 413 -23.93 -25.57 -7.67
N THR A 414 -25.05 -25.28 -8.33
CA THR A 414 -25.72 -23.97 -8.28
C THR A 414 -26.18 -23.59 -6.87
N LYS A 415 -26.74 -24.54 -6.12
CA LYS A 415 -27.31 -24.31 -4.77
C LYS A 415 -26.30 -23.79 -3.74
N ASP A 416 -25.04 -24.19 -3.84
CA ASP A 416 -24.00 -23.74 -2.91
C ASP A 416 -23.45 -22.36 -3.26
N VAL A 417 -23.63 -21.93 -4.52
CA VAL A 417 -23.07 -20.70 -5.05
C VAL A 417 -24.07 -19.54 -5.00
N GLU A 418 -25.38 -19.84 -5.07
CA GLU A 418 -26.48 -18.87 -4.86
C GLU A 418 -26.35 -18.10 -3.54
N LYS A 419 -25.72 -18.68 -2.52
CA LYS A 419 -25.47 -18.03 -1.23
C LYS A 419 -24.43 -16.92 -1.27
N TYR A 420 -23.56 -16.90 -2.28
CA TYR A 420 -22.39 -16.02 -2.34
C TYR A 420 -22.37 -15.08 -3.54
N ILE A 421 -23.16 -15.36 -4.58
CA ILE A 421 -23.23 -14.54 -5.80
C ILE A 421 -24.60 -13.87 -5.88
N ILE A 422 -24.62 -12.54 -5.71
CA ILE A 422 -25.83 -11.72 -5.84
C ILE A 422 -25.55 -10.55 -6.79
N PRO A 423 -26.33 -10.39 -7.89
CA PRO A 423 -27.33 -11.34 -8.37
C PRO A 423 -26.68 -12.64 -8.86
N PHE A 424 -27.31 -13.78 -8.59
CA PHE A 424 -26.86 -15.06 -9.11
C PHE A 424 -26.90 -15.01 -10.65
N PRO A 425 -25.91 -15.60 -11.37
CA PRO A 425 -25.90 -15.55 -12.82
C PRO A 425 -27.17 -16.22 -13.36
N GLY A 426 -27.82 -15.55 -14.32
CA GLY A 426 -28.94 -16.15 -15.04
C GLY A 426 -28.52 -17.43 -15.79
N SER A 427 -29.49 -18.19 -16.29
CA SER A 427 -29.25 -19.44 -17.03
C SER A 427 -28.25 -19.25 -18.17
N GLU A 428 -28.33 -18.16 -18.92
CA GLU A 428 -27.41 -17.86 -20.03
C GLU A 428 -25.95 -17.74 -19.58
N ALA A 429 -25.68 -17.10 -18.45
CA ALA A 429 -24.33 -16.95 -17.92
C ALA A 429 -23.77 -18.28 -17.39
N LEU A 430 -24.63 -19.11 -16.80
CA LEU A 430 -24.26 -20.47 -16.39
C LEU A 430 -23.97 -21.36 -17.59
N ASP A 431 -24.77 -21.28 -18.65
CA ASP A 431 -24.56 -22.04 -19.87
C ASP A 431 -23.28 -21.60 -20.58
N ALA A 432 -22.98 -20.30 -20.64
CA ALA A 432 -21.68 -19.81 -21.14
C ALA A 432 -20.48 -20.34 -20.34
N LYS A 433 -20.64 -20.55 -19.03
CA LYS A 433 -19.61 -21.22 -18.21
C LYS A 433 -19.49 -22.69 -18.56
N LYS A 434 -20.60 -23.42 -18.69
CA LYS A 434 -20.58 -24.82 -19.16
C LYS A 434 -19.91 -24.94 -20.53
N ASP A 435 -20.18 -24.03 -21.45
CA ASP A 435 -19.56 -23.98 -22.76
C ASP A 435 -18.05 -23.74 -22.66
N LYS A 436 -17.62 -22.80 -21.82
CA LYS A 436 -16.19 -22.57 -21.54
C LYS A 436 -15.50 -23.81 -20.99
N TYR A 437 -16.20 -24.58 -20.16
CA TYR A 437 -15.71 -25.85 -19.62
C TYR A 437 -15.62 -26.93 -20.68
N GLN A 438 -16.66 -27.11 -21.48
CA GLN A 438 -16.66 -28.05 -22.61
C GLN A 438 -15.52 -27.69 -23.57
N LYS A 439 -15.33 -26.41 -23.85
CA LYS A 439 -14.20 -25.91 -24.63
C LYS A 439 -12.86 -26.27 -24.02
N TRP A 440 -12.67 -26.08 -22.71
CA TRP A 440 -11.44 -26.48 -22.02
C TRP A 440 -11.19 -28.00 -22.12
N ILE A 441 -12.22 -28.82 -21.99
CA ILE A 441 -12.11 -30.28 -22.15
C ILE A 441 -11.73 -30.63 -23.59
N HIS A 442 -12.51 -30.18 -24.57
CA HIS A 442 -12.39 -30.61 -25.96
C HIS A 442 -11.22 -29.98 -26.71
N GLU A 443 -10.91 -28.72 -26.46
CA GLU A 443 -9.83 -27.98 -27.15
C GLU A 443 -8.55 -27.88 -26.32
N GLY A 444 -8.63 -28.07 -25.00
CA GLY A 444 -7.49 -27.94 -24.10
C GLY A 444 -6.94 -29.28 -23.61
N LEU A 445 -7.79 -30.07 -22.96
CA LEU A 445 -7.36 -31.28 -22.25
C LEU A 445 -7.25 -32.50 -23.17
N LEU A 446 -8.29 -32.80 -23.96
CA LEU A 446 -8.30 -33.94 -24.87
C LEU A 446 -7.13 -33.93 -25.88
N PRO A 447 -6.76 -32.79 -26.49
CA PRO A 447 -5.60 -32.75 -27.39
C PRO A 447 -4.27 -33.06 -26.69
N LYS A 448 -4.11 -32.64 -25.42
CA LYS A 448 -2.91 -32.96 -24.62
C LYS A 448 -2.82 -34.44 -24.27
N MET A 449 -3.95 -35.14 -24.26
CA MET A 449 -3.97 -36.59 -24.05
C MET A 449 -3.70 -37.37 -25.33
N GLY A 450 -4.08 -36.84 -26.50
CA GLY A 450 -3.90 -37.52 -27.79
C GLY A 450 -4.45 -38.95 -27.79
N ASP A 451 -3.67 -39.87 -28.33
CA ASP A 451 -4.01 -41.31 -28.42
C ASP A 451 -3.91 -42.05 -27.07
N LEU A 452 -3.42 -41.39 -26.02
CA LEU A 452 -3.23 -42.03 -24.70
C LEU A 452 -4.56 -42.36 -24.03
N LYS A 453 -5.63 -41.64 -24.37
CA LYS A 453 -6.95 -41.74 -23.75
C LYS A 453 -7.68 -43.06 -24.06
N ASP A 454 -7.38 -43.66 -25.21
CA ASP A 454 -8.02 -44.87 -25.74
C ASP A 454 -7.09 -46.09 -25.63
N SER A 455 -5.94 -45.94 -24.96
CA SER A 455 -4.91 -46.97 -24.90
C SER A 455 -5.01 -47.83 -23.64
N ASP A 456 -4.97 -49.15 -23.83
CA ASP A 456 -4.86 -50.13 -22.75
C ASP A 456 -3.40 -50.44 -22.37
N ASP A 457 -2.44 -49.81 -23.06
CA ASP A 457 -1.01 -49.95 -22.80
C ASP A 457 -0.65 -49.26 -21.46
N PRO A 458 -0.12 -50.01 -20.47
CA PRO A 458 0.25 -49.47 -19.17
C PRO A 458 1.18 -48.25 -19.22
N GLU A 459 2.11 -48.19 -20.18
CA GLU A 459 3.03 -47.05 -20.31
C GLU A 459 2.29 -45.78 -20.76
N LYS A 460 1.38 -45.93 -21.73
CA LYS A 460 0.55 -44.83 -22.23
C LYS A 460 -0.45 -44.36 -21.19
N VAL A 461 -1.06 -45.28 -20.43
CA VAL A 461 -1.93 -44.94 -19.28
C VAL A 461 -1.17 -44.17 -18.20
N ASN A 462 0.07 -44.56 -17.91
CA ASN A 462 0.92 -43.85 -16.95
C ASN A 462 1.32 -42.45 -17.44
N ALA A 463 1.66 -42.30 -18.72
CA ALA A 463 1.92 -41.00 -19.34
C ALA A 463 0.69 -40.08 -19.26
N LEU A 464 -0.51 -40.61 -19.54
CA LEU A 464 -1.77 -39.89 -19.42
C LEU A 464 -2.01 -39.41 -17.98
N LYS A 465 -1.84 -40.30 -16.99
CA LYS A 465 -1.96 -39.95 -15.56
C LYS A 465 -0.99 -38.84 -15.15
N SER A 466 0.21 -38.79 -15.75
CA SER A 466 1.18 -37.73 -15.50
C SER A 466 0.66 -36.36 -15.99
N VAL A 467 0.13 -36.30 -17.23
CA VAL A 467 -0.48 -35.07 -17.77
C VAL A 467 -1.63 -34.59 -16.89
N LEU A 468 -2.52 -35.49 -16.48
CA LEU A 468 -3.64 -35.16 -15.61
C LEU A 468 -3.21 -34.69 -14.22
N LYS A 469 -2.15 -35.26 -13.64
CA LYS A 469 -1.58 -34.81 -12.36
C LYS A 469 -1.00 -33.41 -12.46
N THR A 470 -0.35 -33.07 -13.56
CA THR A 470 0.16 -31.71 -13.82
C THR A 470 -0.98 -30.69 -13.90
N GLU A 471 -2.05 -31.01 -14.63
CA GLU A 471 -3.24 -30.15 -14.72
C GLU A 471 -3.98 -30.04 -13.38
N LEU A 472 -4.05 -31.14 -12.60
CA LEU A 472 -4.61 -31.14 -11.26
C LEU A 472 -3.82 -30.21 -10.35
N LYS A 473 -2.48 -30.31 -10.36
CA LYS A 473 -1.61 -29.46 -9.55
C LYS A 473 -1.77 -27.97 -9.91
N ALA A 474 -1.80 -27.64 -11.20
CA ALA A 474 -2.05 -26.27 -11.66
C ALA A 474 -3.43 -25.74 -11.19
N THR A 475 -4.45 -26.60 -11.19
CA THR A 475 -5.80 -26.25 -10.69
C THR A 475 -5.79 -26.05 -9.18
N GLU A 476 -5.06 -26.87 -8.43
CA GLU A 476 -4.92 -26.75 -6.97
C GLU A 476 -4.14 -25.50 -6.57
N ASP A 477 -3.08 -25.15 -7.30
CA ASP A 477 -2.30 -23.92 -7.08
C ASP A 477 -3.17 -22.68 -7.33
N GLU A 478 -3.97 -22.70 -8.39
CA GLU A 478 -4.91 -21.62 -8.68
C GLU A 478 -6.04 -21.55 -7.64
N GLU A 479 -6.56 -22.70 -7.18
CA GLU A 479 -7.54 -22.75 -6.08
C GLU A 479 -6.95 -22.20 -4.78
N GLN A 480 -5.68 -22.47 -4.48
CA GLN A 480 -5.00 -21.90 -3.33
C GLN A 480 -4.82 -20.37 -3.49
N ARG A 481 -4.43 -19.93 -4.69
CA ARG A 481 -4.22 -18.51 -5.01
C ARG A 481 -5.50 -17.69 -4.95
N VAL A 482 -6.63 -18.19 -5.45
CA VAL A 482 -7.90 -17.45 -5.45
C VAL A 482 -8.74 -17.77 -4.21
N GLY A 483 -8.72 -19.03 -3.78
CA GLY A 483 -9.54 -19.54 -2.69
C GLY A 483 -9.17 -19.02 -1.33
N HIS A 484 -7.91 -18.63 -1.07
CA HIS A 484 -7.58 -17.99 0.21
C HIS A 484 -8.26 -16.62 0.36
N LEU A 485 -8.39 -15.83 -0.72
CA LEU A 485 -9.11 -14.56 -0.70
C LEU A 485 -10.61 -14.80 -0.50
N PHE A 486 -11.21 -15.71 -1.28
CA PHE A 486 -12.62 -16.08 -1.10
C PHE A 486 -12.91 -16.54 0.33
N ASN A 487 -12.10 -17.47 0.87
CA ASN A 487 -12.29 -18.01 2.21
C ASN A 487 -12.07 -16.98 3.31
N ARG A 488 -11.16 -16.01 3.11
CA ARG A 488 -10.98 -14.88 4.02
C ARG A 488 -12.20 -13.95 3.99
N TRP A 489 -12.64 -13.56 2.80
CA TRP A 489 -13.63 -12.51 2.64
C TRP A 489 -15.07 -12.95 2.92
N LYS A 490 -15.40 -14.23 2.69
CA LYS A 490 -16.78 -14.75 2.89
C LYS A 490 -17.31 -14.58 4.32
N ASP A 491 -16.42 -14.51 5.31
CA ASP A 491 -16.78 -14.32 6.71
C ASP A 491 -16.60 -12.87 7.14
N LEU A 492 -15.57 -12.18 6.63
CA LEU A 492 -15.34 -10.76 6.91
C LEU A 492 -16.41 -9.84 6.32
N ILE A 493 -17.05 -10.22 5.21
CA ILE A 493 -18.16 -9.45 4.62
C ILE A 493 -19.38 -9.36 5.58
N LYS A 494 -19.49 -10.30 6.53
CA LYS A 494 -20.53 -10.27 7.58
C LYS A 494 -20.19 -9.27 8.70
N GLN A 495 -18.99 -8.69 8.67
CA GLN A 495 -18.52 -7.69 9.62
C GLN A 495 -18.53 -6.31 8.94
N PRO A 496 -19.64 -5.55 9.04
CA PRO A 496 -19.81 -4.29 8.29
C PRO A 496 -18.81 -3.18 8.67
N ASN A 497 -18.07 -3.37 9.78
CA ASN A 497 -17.05 -2.46 10.29
C ASN A 497 -15.63 -2.96 10.07
N PHE A 498 -15.48 -4.15 9.46
CA PHE A 498 -14.18 -4.58 8.95
C PHE A 498 -13.88 -3.76 7.71
N PHE A 499 -12.97 -2.81 7.86
CA PHE A 499 -12.45 -2.03 6.75
C PHE A 499 -10.99 -2.44 6.52
N GLN A 500 -10.65 -2.73 5.27
CA GLN A 500 -9.28 -3.03 4.87
C GLN A 500 -8.94 -2.12 3.69
N GLY A 501 -8.70 -0.86 4.01
CA GLY A 501 -7.89 -0.01 3.15
C GLY A 501 -6.45 -0.51 3.22
N CYS A 502 -5.82 -0.60 2.06
CA CYS A 502 -4.37 -0.68 1.99
C CYS A 502 -3.79 0.58 2.67
N THR A 503 -2.87 0.40 3.62
CA THR A 503 -2.22 1.53 4.30
C THR A 503 -0.91 1.92 3.61
N GLU A 504 -0.58 1.26 2.49
CA GLU A 504 0.68 1.45 1.77
C GLU A 504 0.72 2.81 1.06
N ASP A 505 -0.40 3.26 0.50
CA ASP A 505 -0.52 4.59 -0.07
C ASP A 505 -0.44 5.68 1.01
N PRO A 506 -1.22 5.60 2.12
CA PRO A 506 -1.01 6.47 3.27
C PRO A 506 0.43 6.50 3.82
N HIS A 507 1.25 5.45 3.63
CA HIS A 507 2.66 5.49 4.02
C HIS A 507 3.49 6.50 3.22
N LEU A 508 3.00 7.01 2.09
CA LEU A 508 3.62 8.17 1.44
C LEU A 508 3.65 9.41 2.35
N GLU A 509 2.81 9.50 3.39
CA GLU A 509 2.96 10.56 4.41
C GLU A 509 4.28 10.44 5.17
N LEU A 510 4.81 9.23 5.41
CA LEU A 510 6.11 9.05 6.08
C LEU A 510 7.26 9.67 5.28
N ILE A 511 7.01 9.96 4.00
CA ILE A 511 7.92 10.58 3.05
C ILE A 511 7.59 12.06 2.89
N PHE A 512 6.35 12.40 2.55
CA PHE A 512 5.99 13.76 2.12
C PHE A 512 5.52 14.68 3.27
N ASN A 513 5.11 14.13 4.40
CA ASN A 513 4.75 14.90 5.58
C ASN A 513 5.98 15.08 6.46
N GLN A 514 6.58 16.27 6.41
CA GLN A 514 7.82 16.56 7.13
C GLN A 514 7.71 16.27 8.63
N ASN A 515 6.63 16.67 9.28
CA ASN A 515 6.49 16.47 10.72
C ASN A 515 6.39 14.99 11.08
N LEU A 516 5.58 14.23 10.33
CA LEU A 516 5.48 12.79 10.53
C LEU A 516 6.81 12.09 10.28
N ARG A 517 7.48 12.48 9.19
CA ARG A 517 8.76 11.95 8.77
C ARG A 517 9.83 12.13 9.84
N ASP A 518 9.96 13.35 10.38
CA ASP A 518 11.00 13.71 11.34
C ASP A 518 10.87 12.90 12.65
N VAL A 519 9.66 12.47 13.01
CA VAL A 519 9.41 11.66 14.23
C VAL A 519 9.30 10.16 13.99
N SER A 520 9.05 9.72 12.74
CA SER A 520 8.73 8.33 12.41
C SER A 520 9.87 7.58 11.73
N LEU A 521 10.65 8.25 10.87
CA LEU A 521 11.73 7.59 10.12
C LEU A 521 12.99 7.44 10.97
N ARG A 522 13.46 6.20 11.11
CA ARG A 522 14.71 5.89 11.84
C ARG A 522 15.84 5.44 10.92
N GLU A 523 15.51 4.60 9.95
CA GLU A 523 16.49 3.92 9.10
C GLU A 523 16.11 4.07 7.62
N LEU A 524 17.14 4.22 6.78
CA LEU A 524 17.03 4.27 5.33
C LEU A 524 18.11 3.35 4.77
N ILE A 525 17.71 2.29 4.08
CA ILE A 525 18.62 1.27 3.59
C ILE A 525 18.77 1.46 2.07
N PRO A 526 19.98 1.68 1.55
CA PRO A 526 20.19 1.82 0.12
C PRO A 526 20.28 0.41 -0.49
N VAL A 527 19.40 0.11 -1.44
CA VAL A 527 19.27 -1.24 -2.01
C VAL A 527 19.21 -1.20 -3.52
N SER A 528 19.82 -2.18 -4.18
CA SER A 528 19.51 -2.49 -5.58
C SER A 528 18.45 -3.56 -5.63
N LEU A 529 17.40 -3.33 -6.43
CA LEU A 529 16.37 -4.32 -6.72
C LEU A 529 16.60 -4.86 -8.12
N THR A 530 16.84 -6.16 -8.21
CA THR A 530 17.01 -6.85 -9.50
C THR A 530 16.00 -7.99 -9.58
N ARG A 531 15.17 -7.98 -10.62
CA ARG A 531 14.22 -9.06 -10.87
C ARG A 531 14.95 -10.37 -11.13
N LEU A 532 14.48 -11.46 -10.53
CA LEU A 532 15.02 -12.79 -10.76
C LEU A 532 14.61 -13.31 -12.15
N GLU A 533 15.60 -13.83 -12.88
CA GLU A 533 15.37 -14.46 -14.17
C GLU A 533 14.41 -15.66 -14.02
N GLY A 534 13.43 -15.76 -14.93
CA GLY A 534 12.39 -16.80 -14.87
C GLY A 534 11.36 -16.65 -13.74
N ARG A 535 11.50 -15.67 -12.83
CA ARG A 535 10.58 -15.41 -11.71
C ARG A 535 10.24 -13.92 -11.64
N PRO A 536 9.48 -13.38 -12.61
CA PRO A 536 9.27 -11.93 -12.77
C PRO A 536 8.57 -11.26 -11.59
N GLN A 537 7.87 -12.02 -10.76
CA GLN A 537 7.20 -11.59 -9.55
C GLN A 537 8.13 -11.48 -8.34
N ILE A 538 9.45 -11.64 -8.53
CA ILE A 538 10.41 -11.70 -7.44
C ILE A 538 11.60 -10.80 -7.74
N PHE A 539 11.93 -9.92 -6.80
CA PHE A 539 13.18 -9.17 -6.81
C PHE A 539 14.16 -9.76 -5.81
N LYS A 540 15.40 -9.89 -6.26
CA LYS A 540 16.57 -9.95 -5.40
C LYS A 540 16.83 -8.55 -4.83
N ILE A 541 16.98 -8.47 -3.52
CA ILE A 541 17.43 -7.27 -2.82
C ILE A 541 18.90 -7.44 -2.46
N ASP A 542 19.73 -6.46 -2.82
CA ASP A 542 21.11 -6.37 -2.35
C ASP A 542 21.37 -4.97 -1.77
N VAL A 543 21.99 -4.88 -0.58
CA VAL A 543 22.41 -3.59 -0.03
C VAL A 543 23.53 -3.00 -0.89
N ASN A 544 23.30 -1.81 -1.43
CA ASN A 544 24.24 -1.12 -2.31
C ASN A 544 24.32 0.37 -1.97
N HIS A 545 25.46 0.80 -1.44
CA HIS A 545 25.74 2.18 -1.01
C HIS A 545 25.65 3.23 -2.13
N GLN A 546 25.70 2.84 -3.40
CA GLN A 546 25.56 3.75 -4.56
C GLN A 546 24.17 3.70 -5.19
N SER A 547 23.23 3.00 -4.56
CA SER A 547 21.89 2.87 -5.12
C SER A 547 21.13 4.19 -5.11
N ASN A 548 20.32 4.41 -6.14
CA ASN A 548 19.30 5.44 -6.19
C ASN A 548 18.01 5.02 -5.47
N CYS A 549 17.89 3.76 -5.06
CA CYS A 549 16.70 3.21 -4.44
C CYS A 549 16.92 2.96 -2.95
N TYR A 550 15.95 3.39 -2.15
CA TYR A 550 15.99 3.34 -0.71
C TYR A 550 14.75 2.66 -0.15
N ILE A 551 14.94 1.75 0.81
CA ILE A 551 13.86 1.19 1.62
C ILE A 551 13.86 1.94 2.96
N LEU A 552 12.72 2.53 3.31
CA LEU A 552 12.52 2.99 4.69
C LEU A 552 12.53 1.76 5.59
N SER A 553 13.14 1.79 6.78
CA SER A 553 13.03 0.70 7.76
C SER A 553 13.04 1.23 9.18
N GLY A 554 12.73 0.37 10.15
CA GLY A 554 12.65 0.72 11.56
C GLY A 554 11.65 1.86 11.85
N ILE A 555 10.56 1.94 11.09
CA ILE A 555 9.59 3.03 11.22
C ILE A 555 8.91 2.98 12.58
N ASN A 556 8.91 4.11 13.29
CA ASN A 556 8.01 4.31 14.41
C ASN A 556 6.60 4.60 13.88
N HIS A 557 5.73 3.61 13.90
CA HIS A 557 4.35 3.74 13.42
C HIS A 557 3.42 4.46 14.38
N GLU A 558 3.84 4.73 15.62
CA GLU A 558 2.97 5.34 16.63
C GLU A 558 2.45 6.74 16.25
N PRO A 559 3.28 7.68 15.76
CA PRO A 559 2.79 8.97 15.27
C PRO A 559 1.77 8.84 14.12
N PHE A 560 1.99 7.88 13.22
CA PHE A 560 1.09 7.61 12.11
C PHE A 560 -0.24 7.00 12.57
N TYR A 561 -0.18 6.04 13.50
CA TYR A 561 -1.34 5.49 14.18
C TYR A 561 -2.15 6.58 14.90
N ASN A 562 -1.47 7.45 15.67
CA ASN A 562 -2.10 8.56 16.40
C ASN A 562 -2.77 9.55 15.44
N MET A 563 -2.17 9.78 14.27
CA MET A 563 -2.76 10.62 13.21
C MET A 563 -4.06 10.02 12.68
N PHE A 564 -4.12 8.71 12.49
CA PHE A 564 -5.36 8.00 12.13
C PHE A 564 -6.39 8.01 13.25
N GLN A 565 -6.00 7.72 14.49
CA GLN A 565 -6.91 7.75 15.63
C GLN A 565 -7.50 9.16 15.81
N HIS A 566 -6.67 10.20 15.74
CA HIS A 566 -7.13 11.59 15.78
C HIS A 566 -8.07 11.91 14.61
N LEU A 567 -7.84 11.36 13.41
CA LEU A 567 -8.74 11.59 12.27
C LEU A 567 -10.15 11.04 12.58
N ILE A 568 -10.21 9.87 13.21
CA ILE A 568 -11.45 9.21 13.62
C ILE A 568 -12.14 10.03 14.72
N ASP A 569 -11.39 10.39 15.76
CA ASP A 569 -11.90 11.19 16.89
C ASP A 569 -12.43 12.55 16.41
N TRP A 570 -11.67 13.23 15.54
CA TRP A 570 -12.06 14.50 14.94
C TRP A 570 -13.37 14.39 14.15
N HIS A 571 -13.58 13.28 13.46
CA HIS A 571 -14.83 13.04 12.74
C HIS A 571 -16.02 12.76 13.65
N ASN A 572 -15.80 12.00 14.72
CA ASN A 572 -16.80 11.71 15.75
C ASN A 572 -17.16 12.95 16.59
N GLU A 573 -16.26 13.94 16.65
CA GLU A 573 -16.55 15.22 17.29
C GLU A 573 -17.68 15.96 16.56
N LYS A 574 -18.82 16.13 17.25
CA LYS A 574 -20.05 16.74 16.71
C LYS A 574 -20.04 18.27 16.74
N SER A 575 -18.91 18.91 17.04
CA SER A 575 -18.79 20.36 17.16
C SER A 575 -18.88 21.04 15.78
N PRO A 576 -19.81 21.98 15.56
CA PRO A 576 -19.93 22.71 14.30
C PRO A 576 -18.76 23.65 14.02
N ASN A 577 -17.99 24.02 15.06
CA ASN A 577 -16.84 24.93 14.99
C ASN A 577 -15.51 24.19 15.20
N ARG A 578 -15.46 22.87 14.96
CA ARG A 578 -14.24 22.10 15.15
C ARG A 578 -13.13 22.63 14.24
N GLU A 579 -11.96 22.86 14.83
CA GLU A 579 -10.79 23.28 14.08
C GLU A 579 -10.27 22.13 13.20
N LEU A 580 -9.62 22.47 12.09
CA LEU A 580 -9.07 21.47 11.16
C LEU A 580 -7.84 20.76 11.79
N PRO A 581 -7.58 19.48 11.47
CA PRO A 581 -6.56 18.70 12.17
C PRO A 581 -5.16 19.30 12.16
N TRP A 582 -4.76 20.01 11.11
CA TRP A 582 -3.48 20.71 11.10
C TRP A 582 -3.35 21.73 12.25
N LYS A 583 -4.45 22.27 12.80
CA LYS A 583 -4.47 23.18 13.95
C LYS A 583 -4.40 22.47 15.29
N THR A 584 -5.05 21.33 15.42
CA THR A 584 -5.24 20.62 16.70
C THR A 584 -4.24 19.50 16.90
N PHE A 585 -3.83 18.81 15.84
CA PHE A 585 -2.92 17.68 15.91
C PHE A 585 -1.48 18.15 16.13
N ARG A 586 -0.77 17.41 16.98
CA ARG A 586 0.65 17.63 17.27
C ARG A 586 1.37 16.31 17.12
N TYR A 587 2.42 16.32 16.29
CA TYR A 587 3.36 15.20 16.20
C TYR A 587 4.23 15.24 17.45
N THR A 588 3.79 14.57 18.51
CA THR A 588 4.59 14.45 19.71
C THR A 588 5.61 13.33 19.51
N THR A 589 6.88 13.63 19.80
CA THR A 589 7.84 12.57 20.12
C THR A 589 7.33 11.88 21.38
N PRO A 590 7.36 10.54 21.50
CA PRO A 590 6.94 9.88 22.73
C PRO A 590 7.72 10.47 23.91
N THR A 591 7.08 11.32 24.70
CA THR A 591 7.61 11.68 26.01
C THR A 591 7.48 10.43 26.84
N THR A 592 8.57 9.98 27.44
CA THR A 592 8.56 8.92 28.44
C THR A 592 7.62 9.30 29.58
N SER A 593 6.35 8.91 29.49
CA SER A 593 5.28 9.15 30.48
C SER A 593 4.05 8.41 29.95
N GLU A 594 3.33 7.53 30.62
CA GLU A 594 3.18 7.12 32.02
C GLU A 594 2.61 5.68 31.97
N PRO A 595 2.69 4.88 33.04
CA PRO A 595 2.01 3.59 33.07
C PRO A 595 0.51 3.82 32.91
N ARG A 596 -0.05 3.42 31.76
CA ARG A 596 -1.51 3.31 31.60
C ARG A 596 -2.00 2.33 32.64
N SER A 597 -2.72 2.83 33.65
CA SER A 597 -3.44 2.02 34.60
C SER A 597 -4.39 1.11 33.82
N GLN A 598 -4.22 -0.20 34.01
CA GLN A 598 -5.15 -1.21 33.52
C GLN A 598 -6.54 -0.92 34.12
N GLY A 599 -7.52 -0.72 33.24
CA GLY A 599 -8.94 -0.73 33.53
C GLY A 599 -9.59 -1.82 32.71
#